data_AF-A0A950ZQ59-F1
#
_entry.id   AF-A0A950ZQ59-F1
#
_cell.length_a   1.000
_cell.length_b   1.000
_cell.length_c   1.000
_cell.angle_alpha   90.00
_cell.angle_beta   90.00
_cell.angle_gamma   90.00
#
_symmetry.space_group_name_H-M   'P 1'
#
loop_
_entity.id
_entity.type
_entity.pdbx_description
1 polymer ?
#
loop_
_entity_poly.entity_id
_entity_poly.type
_entity_poly.pdbx_seq_one_letter_code
_entity_poly.pdbx_strand_id
1 'polypeptide(L)' 'YEPYVPNKVVACLAPGQPATLPLHEGREPRNGQATAYVCTNYVCAAPTSDPNELRAQLR' A
#
# COMPACT_ATOMS: atom_id res chain seq x y z
N TYR A 1 -5.08 19.79 0.71
CA TYR A 1 -3.78 19.79 0.01
C TYR A 1 -3.00 18.59 0.50
N GLU A 2 -2.58 17.68 -0.37
CA GLU A 2 -1.73 16.55 0.01
C GLU A 2 -0.27 16.92 -0.28
N PRO A 3 0.67 16.68 0.65
CA PRO A 3 2.08 17.00 0.43
C PRO A 3 2.64 16.16 -0.72
N TYR A 4 3.47 16.78 -1.56
CA TYR A 4 4.19 16.07 -2.60
C TYR A 4 5.28 15.20 -1.96
N VAL A 5 5.27 13.90 -2.27
CA VAL A 5 6.27 12.94 -1.79
C VAL A 5 7.14 12.53 -2.97
N PRO A 6 8.36 13.11 -3.11
CA PRO A 6 9.27 12.69 -4.16
C PRO A 6 9.66 11.22 -3.94
N ASN A 7 9.72 10.44 -5.02
CA ASN A 7 10.05 9.01 -5.02
C ASN A 7 8.95 8.06 -4.49
N LYS A 8 7.69 8.51 -4.42
CA LYS A 8 6.56 7.61 -4.13
C LYS A 8 6.14 6.83 -5.38
N VAL A 9 6.19 5.51 -5.32
CA VAL A 9 5.61 4.60 -6.32
C VAL A 9 4.34 3.98 -5.74
N VAL A 10 3.24 4.07 -6.49
CA VAL A 10 1.97 3.42 -6.13
C VAL A 10 1.69 2.34 -7.16
N ALA A 11 1.50 1.12 -6.68
CA ALA A 11 1.15 -0.01 -7.52
C ALA A 11 -0.08 -0.70 -6.91
N CYS A 12 -1.09 -0.90 -7.75
CA CYS A 12 -2.40 -1.40 -7.34
C CYS A 12 -2.63 -2.77 -7.97
N LEU A 13 -3.12 -3.72 -7.16
CA LEU A 13 -3.58 -5.01 -7.63
C LEU A 13 -5.06 -5.17 -7.28
N ALA A 14 -5.88 -5.44 -8.29
CA ALA A 14 -7.30 -5.73 -8.05
C ALA A 14 -7.45 -7.16 -7.50
N PRO A 15 -8.46 -7.41 -6.65
CA PRO A 15 -8.75 -8.76 -6.16
C PRO A 15 -8.95 -9.74 -7.31
N GLY A 16 -8.33 -10.93 -7.21
CA GLY A 16 -8.44 -11.98 -8.24
C GLY A 16 -7.59 -11.75 -9.50
N GLN A 17 -6.80 -10.67 -9.56
CA GLN A 17 -5.77 -10.52 -10.59
C GLN A 17 -4.46 -11.18 -10.14
N PRO A 18 -3.73 -11.83 -11.06
CA PRO A 18 -2.42 -12.39 -10.73
C PRO A 18 -1.42 -11.27 -10.41
N ALA A 19 -0.57 -11.48 -9.40
CA ALA A 19 0.54 -10.60 -9.10
C ALA A 19 1.59 -10.69 -10.21
N THR A 20 1.75 -9.62 -11.00
CA THR A 20 2.76 -9.53 -12.08
C THR A 20 4.02 -8.78 -11.65
N LEU A 21 3.94 -8.00 -10.57
CA LEU A 21 5.06 -7.26 -9.99
C LEU A 21 5.47 -7.93 -8.67
N PRO A 22 6.79 -8.07 -8.39
CA PRO A 22 7.27 -8.59 -7.11
C PRO A 22 6.73 -7.83 -5.89
N LEU A 23 6.43 -6.53 -6.05
CA LEU A 23 5.84 -5.75 -4.96
C LEU A 23 4.45 -6.29 -4.54
N HIS A 24 3.72 -7.01 -5.38
CA HIS A 24 2.39 -7.52 -5.02
C HIS A 24 2.44 -8.85 -4.25
N GLU A 25 3.59 -9.51 -4.17
CA GLU A 25 3.73 -10.81 -3.50
C GLU A 25 3.35 -10.69 -2.02
N GLY A 26 2.39 -11.52 -1.58
CA GLY A 26 1.89 -11.54 -0.20
C GLY A 26 1.09 -10.30 0.22
N ARG A 27 0.69 -9.42 -0.72
CA ARG A 27 -0.07 -8.18 -0.45
C ARG A 27 -1.50 -8.31 -0.94
N GLU A 28 -2.31 -8.95 -0.12
CA GLU A 28 -3.71 -9.19 -0.43
C GLU A 28 -4.65 -8.26 0.36
N PRO A 29 -5.87 -8.04 -0.12
CA PRO A 29 -6.93 -7.44 0.68
C PRO A 29 -7.12 -8.20 2.00
N ARG A 30 -7.14 -7.49 3.13
CA ARG A 30 -7.44 -8.05 4.45
C ARG A 30 -8.90 -7.83 4.79
N ASN A 31 -9.54 -8.84 5.37
CA ASN A 31 -10.95 -8.80 5.79
C ASN A 31 -11.92 -8.39 4.66
N GLY A 32 -11.59 -8.71 3.39
CA GLY A 32 -12.37 -8.30 2.23
C GLY A 32 -12.32 -6.80 1.91
N GLN A 33 -11.47 -6.03 2.58
CA GLN A 33 -11.32 -4.59 2.39
C GLN A 33 -10.05 -4.26 1.61
N ALA A 34 -10.11 -3.18 0.83
CA ALA A 34 -8.92 -2.60 0.20
C ALA A 34 -7.88 -2.28 1.28
N THR A 35 -6.67 -2.84 1.13
CA THR A 35 -5.61 -2.73 2.13
C THR A 35 -4.37 -2.13 1.48
N ALA A 36 -3.85 -1.06 2.08
CA ALA A 36 -2.63 -0.41 1.67
C ALA A 36 -1.44 -0.96 2.46
N TYR A 37 -0.32 -1.10 1.76
CA TYR A 37 0.96 -1.56 2.29
C TYR A 37 2.03 -0.52 1.96
N VAL A 38 2.43 0.28 2.96
CA VAL A 38 3.48 1.29 2.79
C VAL A 38 4.80 0.69 3.25
N CYS A 39 5.78 0.66 2.35
CA CYS A 39 7.13 0.22 2.67
C CYS A 39 8.15 1.28 2.28
N THR A 40 9.06 1.58 3.20
CA THR A 40 10.14 2.56 3.06
C THR A 40 11.42 1.93 3.58
N ASN A 41 12.50 2.03 2.79
CA ASN A 41 13.82 1.46 3.15
C ASN A 41 13.75 0.00 3.62
N TYR A 42 13.04 -0.85 2.87
CA TYR A 42 12.86 -2.28 3.17
C TYR A 42 12.07 -2.60 4.45
N VAL A 43 11.48 -1.60 5.10
CA VAL A 43 10.61 -1.78 6.26
C VAL A 43 9.19 -1.42 5.87
N CYS A 44 8.24 -2.30 6.20
CA CYS A 44 6.82 -2.05 5.95
C CYS A 44 6.12 -1.63 7.24
N ALA A 45 5.25 -0.62 7.14
CA ALA A 45 4.33 -0.25 8.20
C ALA A 45 3.23 -1.30 8.37
N ALA A 46 2.46 -1.19 9.45
CA ALA A 46 1.27 -2.00 9.64
C ALA A 46 0.28 -1.79 8.46
N PRO A 47 -0.18 -2.85 7.80
CA PRO A 47 -1.15 -2.71 6.70
C PRO A 47 -2.47 -2.14 7.19
N THR A 48 -3.03 -1.20 6.44
CA THR A 48 -4.22 -0.44 6.84
C THR A 48 -5.26 -0.35 5.73
N SER A 49 -6.53 -0.39 6.10
CA SER A 49 -7.66 -0.05 5.24
C SER A 49 -8.24 1.35 5.54
N ASP A 50 -7.71 2.07 6.54
CA ASP A 50 -8.13 3.42 6.89
C ASP A 50 -7.35 4.47 6.07
N PRO A 51 -8.02 5.31 5.27
CA PRO A 51 -7.38 6.40 4.54
C PRO A 51 -6.61 7.41 5.41
N ASN A 52 -7.03 7.62 6.66
CA ASN A 52 -6.35 8.54 7.58
C ASN A 52 -5.04 7.96 8.08
N GLU A 53 -5.03 6.67 8.43
CA GLU A 53 -3.81 5.95 8.80
C GLU A 53 -2.83 5.90 7.62
N LEU A 54 -3.32 5.63 6.41
CA LEU A 54 -2.49 5.66 5.20
C LEU A 54 -1.83 7.03 5.01
N ARG A 55 -2.58 8.12 5.19
CA ARG A 55 -2.01 9.48 5.10
C ARG A 55 -0.96 9.75 6.17
N ALA A 56 -1.12 9.20 7.37
CA ALA A 56 -0.12 9.32 8.43
C ALA A 56 1.16 8.54 8.08
N GLN A 57 1.04 7.36 7.46
CA GLN A 57 2.17 6.53 7.02
C GLN A 57 2.95 7.13 5.83
N LEU A 58 2.32 8.00 5.04
CA LEU A 58 2.92 8.66 3.86
C LEU A 58 3.55 10.03 4.18
N ARG A 59 3.67 10.40 5.45
CA ARG A 59 4.30 11.65 5.88
C ARG A 59 5.82 11.60 5.82
#